data_AF-A0A956D6C6-F1
#
_entry.id   AF-A0A956D6C6-F1
#
_cell.length_a   1.000
_cell.length_b   1.000
_cell.length_c   1.000
_cell.angle_alpha   90.00
_cell.angle_beta   90.00
_cell.angle_gamma   90.00
#
_symmetry.space_group_name_H-M   'P 1'
#
loop_
_entity.id
_entity.type
_entity.pdbx_description
1 polymer ?
#
loop_
_entity_poly.entity_id
_entity_poly.type
_entity_poly.pdbx_seq_one_letter_code
_entity_poly.pdbx_strand_id
1 'polypeptide(L)'
;DLARRVLAASSIDALFDPDEGHDRRLATKAVMLHLAGRDDEAIDLLGAVATYRVDLPFERWLAPWIAEAREPNDGSSLLHYLMTPSRSTVGRTRLRPTEVAHAEALAEVADALLERGRAGAAVCACASGVYRRAGRAADAIAAAERSLSFGESYMALTMLALAKRVAGDFEGARKAFERAKEIDPDAALTIDSDLGRIAWDAGDHVTARRLFEKVLQARRDDVELQVGLQWLRHVTPEEETPPSAWGRIKSWTTGTTVSTDTNDAAKGASHETRVGRPLVPDDTVLIPMATVGWLPESTDATVNALRQLTAKEASFDGVSIGVSHLEAPSVRLAFAWAAGHDDLEAVKY
;
A
#
# COMPACT_ATOMS: atom_id res chain seq x y z
N ASP A 1 -19.39 10.79 -30.33
CA ASP A 1 -20.67 10.06 -30.15
C ASP A 1 -21.55 10.72 -29.09
N LEU A 2 -21.04 10.94 -27.87
CA LEU A 2 -21.73 11.69 -26.81
C LEU A 2 -22.33 13.03 -27.27
N ALA A 3 -21.53 13.88 -27.93
CA ALA A 3 -22.02 15.17 -28.47
C ALA A 3 -23.17 15.01 -29.49
N ARG A 4 -23.17 13.92 -30.27
CA ARG A 4 -24.24 13.61 -31.23
C ARG A 4 -25.52 13.17 -30.52
N ARG A 5 -25.39 12.40 -29.44
CA ARG A 5 -26.53 12.02 -28.59
C ARG A 5 -27.11 13.23 -27.88
N VAL A 6 -26.25 14.10 -27.29
CA VAL A 6 -26.64 15.34 -26.59
C VAL A 6 -27.52 16.23 -27.47
N LEU A 7 -27.15 16.42 -28.74
CA LEU A 7 -27.92 17.24 -29.68
C LEU A 7 -29.25 16.62 -30.11
N ALA A 8 -29.42 15.30 -29.96
CA ALA A 8 -30.61 14.57 -30.39
C ALA A 8 -31.61 14.28 -29.25
N ALA A 9 -31.19 14.46 -27.99
CA ALA A 9 -32.01 14.09 -26.84
C ALA A 9 -32.99 15.18 -26.43
N SER A 10 -34.22 14.78 -26.12
CA SER A 10 -35.29 15.65 -25.62
C SER A 10 -35.19 15.96 -24.13
N SER A 11 -34.37 15.22 -23.39
CA SER A 11 -34.09 15.41 -21.96
C SER A 11 -32.75 14.77 -21.59
N ILE A 12 -32.21 15.13 -20.41
CA ILE A 12 -31.03 14.46 -19.84
C ILE A 12 -31.25 12.95 -19.72
N ASP A 13 -32.46 12.52 -19.34
CA ASP A 13 -32.77 11.10 -19.16
C ASP A 13 -32.77 10.32 -20.48
N ALA A 14 -33.07 10.99 -21.60
CA ALA A 14 -33.07 10.40 -22.94
C ALA A 14 -31.65 10.15 -23.50
N LEU A 15 -30.59 10.59 -22.80
CA LEU A 15 -29.20 10.36 -23.18
C LEU A 15 -28.64 9.04 -22.69
N PHE A 16 -29.37 8.37 -21.80
CA PHE A 16 -28.95 7.13 -21.18
C PHE A 16 -29.52 5.92 -21.93
N ASP A 17 -28.65 5.06 -22.42
CA ASP A 17 -29.04 3.74 -22.89
C ASP A 17 -29.38 2.87 -21.66
N PRO A 18 -30.59 2.29 -21.57
CA PRO A 18 -30.97 1.44 -20.43
C PRO A 18 -30.06 0.22 -20.24
N ASP A 19 -29.41 -0.25 -21.30
CA ASP A 19 -28.45 -1.37 -21.31
C ASP A 19 -27.00 -0.93 -20.99
N GLU A 20 -26.75 0.39 -20.91
CA GLU A 20 -25.45 0.92 -20.52
C GLU A 20 -25.23 0.78 -19.01
N GLY A 21 -23.99 0.43 -18.64
CA GLY A 21 -23.57 0.27 -17.25
C GLY A 21 -24.00 1.47 -16.39
N HIS A 22 -24.52 1.20 -15.20
CA HIS A 22 -25.07 2.23 -14.30
C HIS A 22 -24.06 3.35 -14.03
N ASP A 23 -22.79 2.98 -13.82
CA ASP A 23 -21.64 3.88 -13.66
C ASP A 23 -21.40 4.82 -14.85
N ARG A 24 -21.43 4.32 -16.09
CA ARG A 24 -21.28 5.13 -17.30
C ARG A 24 -22.41 6.13 -17.47
N ARG A 25 -23.64 5.73 -17.13
CA ARG A 25 -24.79 6.64 -17.12
C ARG A 25 -24.61 7.74 -16.08
N LEU A 26 -24.21 7.41 -14.85
CA LEU A 26 -23.98 8.41 -13.81
C LEU A 26 -22.83 9.36 -14.16
N ALA A 27 -21.71 8.85 -14.71
CA ALA A 27 -20.61 9.71 -15.16
C ALA A 27 -21.04 10.64 -16.31
N THR A 28 -21.82 10.13 -17.26
CA THR A 28 -22.39 10.95 -18.34
C THR A 28 -23.33 12.03 -17.80
N LYS A 29 -24.15 11.70 -16.80
CA LYS A 29 -25.01 12.66 -16.11
C LYS A 29 -24.20 13.76 -15.44
N ALA A 30 -23.10 13.42 -14.78
CA ALA A 30 -22.22 14.40 -14.15
C ALA A 30 -21.65 15.40 -15.17
N VAL A 31 -21.18 14.93 -16.32
CA VAL A 31 -20.70 15.80 -17.41
C VAL A 31 -21.80 16.77 -17.87
N MET A 32 -23.04 16.30 -18.01
CA MET A 32 -24.15 17.15 -18.43
C MET A 32 -24.53 18.20 -17.39
N LEU A 33 -24.45 17.85 -16.09
CA LEU A 33 -24.68 18.79 -15.01
C LEU A 33 -23.63 19.91 -15.02
N HIS A 34 -22.36 19.56 -15.20
CA HIS A 34 -21.27 20.54 -15.31
C HIS A 34 -21.46 21.46 -16.53
N LEU A 35 -21.79 20.91 -17.70
CA LEU A 35 -22.09 21.71 -18.90
C LEU A 35 -23.31 22.64 -18.74
N ALA A 36 -24.24 22.30 -17.83
CA ALA A 36 -25.38 23.14 -17.48
C ALA A 36 -25.06 24.17 -16.37
N GLY A 37 -23.81 24.26 -15.91
CA GLY A 37 -23.37 25.16 -14.84
C GLY A 37 -23.80 24.71 -13.43
N ARG A 38 -24.16 23.43 -13.27
CA ARG A 38 -24.54 22.80 -11.98
C ARG A 38 -23.35 22.03 -11.41
N ASP A 39 -22.27 22.74 -11.13
CA ASP A 39 -20.97 22.16 -10.78
C ASP A 39 -21.00 21.31 -9.51
N ASP A 40 -21.67 21.77 -8.45
CA ASP A 40 -21.77 21.00 -7.19
C ASP A 40 -22.39 19.62 -7.42
N GLU A 41 -23.50 19.54 -8.13
CA GLU A 41 -24.17 18.26 -8.42
C GLU A 41 -23.35 17.39 -9.36
N ALA A 42 -22.59 18.00 -10.27
CA ALA A 42 -21.68 17.27 -11.15
C ALA A 42 -20.52 16.65 -10.37
N ILE A 43 -19.89 17.42 -9.48
CA ILE A 43 -18.76 17.00 -8.64
C ILE A 43 -19.22 15.90 -7.68
N ASP A 44 -20.35 16.10 -6.99
CA ASP A 44 -20.91 15.12 -6.06
C ASP A 44 -21.20 13.78 -6.76
N LEU A 45 -21.84 13.84 -7.92
CA LEU A 45 -22.18 12.63 -8.67
C LEU A 45 -20.94 11.93 -9.22
N LEU A 46 -19.98 12.69 -9.77
CA LEU A 46 -18.75 12.10 -10.29
C LEU A 46 -17.89 11.50 -9.18
N GLY A 47 -17.80 12.14 -8.02
CA GLY A 47 -17.11 11.62 -6.85
C GLY A 47 -17.74 10.32 -6.31
N ALA A 48 -19.07 10.25 -6.31
CA ALA A 48 -19.79 9.02 -5.97
C ALA A 48 -19.45 7.88 -6.93
N VAL A 49 -19.39 8.14 -8.25
CA VAL A 49 -18.97 7.14 -9.23
C VAL A 49 -17.50 6.74 -9.04
N ALA A 50 -16.62 7.71 -8.83
CA ALA A 50 -15.18 7.50 -8.69
C ALA A 50 -14.83 6.62 -7.48
N THR A 51 -15.64 6.69 -6.41
CA THR A 51 -15.52 5.81 -5.25
C THR A 51 -15.62 4.33 -5.61
N TYR A 52 -16.50 3.95 -6.55
CA TYR A 52 -16.72 2.55 -6.95
C TYR A 52 -15.93 2.14 -8.19
N ARG A 53 -15.49 3.11 -9.01
CA ARG A 53 -14.75 2.90 -10.26
C ARG A 53 -13.36 3.51 -10.19
N VAL A 54 -12.59 3.06 -9.20
CA VAL A 54 -11.20 3.46 -8.95
C VAL A 54 -10.23 3.09 -10.08
N ASP A 55 -10.68 2.24 -11.02
CA ASP A 55 -9.94 1.86 -12.22
C ASP A 55 -9.97 2.93 -13.33
N LEU A 56 -10.77 3.98 -13.17
CA LEU A 56 -10.89 5.08 -14.13
C LEU A 56 -10.37 6.40 -13.55
N PRO A 57 -9.65 7.22 -14.35
CA PRO A 57 -9.01 8.44 -13.87
C PRO A 57 -9.99 9.62 -13.84
N PHE A 58 -10.92 9.64 -12.89
CA PHE A 58 -11.93 10.69 -12.76
C PHE A 58 -11.36 12.02 -12.22
N GLU A 59 -10.15 11.99 -11.64
CA GLU A 59 -9.45 13.15 -11.11
C GLU A 59 -9.22 14.23 -12.18
N ARG A 60 -8.99 13.82 -13.43
CA ARG A 60 -8.83 14.71 -14.60
C ARG A 60 -10.03 15.60 -14.89
N TRP A 61 -11.19 15.27 -14.33
CA TRP A 61 -12.41 16.07 -14.41
C TRP A 61 -12.72 16.72 -13.06
N LEU A 62 -12.60 15.97 -11.96
CA LEU A 62 -12.87 16.50 -10.62
C LEU A 62 -12.00 17.72 -10.28
N ALA A 63 -10.69 17.64 -10.46
CA ALA A 63 -9.78 18.75 -10.13
C ALA A 63 -10.13 20.06 -10.87
N PRO A 64 -10.22 20.08 -12.22
CA PRO A 64 -10.59 21.30 -12.92
C PRO A 64 -12.02 21.75 -12.63
N TRP A 65 -12.99 20.85 -12.50
CA TRP A 65 -14.37 21.24 -12.17
C TRP A 65 -14.47 21.91 -10.80
N ILE A 66 -13.75 21.41 -9.80
CA ILE A 66 -13.69 22.04 -8.47
C ILE A 66 -13.02 23.42 -8.57
N ALA A 67 -11.91 23.53 -9.29
CA ALA A 67 -11.19 24.78 -9.45
C ALA A 67 -12.04 25.86 -10.16
N GLU A 68 -12.77 25.46 -11.20
CA GLU A 68 -13.59 26.35 -12.04
C GLU A 68 -15.01 26.60 -11.49
N ALA A 69 -15.47 25.80 -10.53
CA ALA A 69 -16.81 25.91 -9.97
C ALA A 69 -17.11 27.34 -9.50
N ARG A 70 -18.29 27.84 -9.86
CA ARG A 70 -18.70 29.20 -9.50
C ARG A 70 -18.84 29.38 -7.99
N GLU A 71 -19.47 28.41 -7.35
CA GLU A 71 -19.63 28.35 -5.90
C GLU A 71 -18.62 27.37 -5.31
N PRO A 72 -17.98 27.68 -4.18
CA PRO A 72 -17.00 26.77 -3.59
C PRO A 72 -17.71 25.59 -2.89
N ASN A 73 -17.35 24.38 -3.30
CA ASN A 73 -17.75 23.10 -2.69
C ASN A 73 -16.95 22.85 -1.39
N ASP A 74 -17.57 22.28 -0.36
CA ASP A 74 -16.91 21.99 0.93
C ASP A 74 -16.12 20.65 0.93
N GLY A 75 -16.23 19.88 -0.15
CA GLY A 75 -15.55 18.61 -0.36
C GLY A 75 -16.13 17.44 0.44
N SER A 76 -17.26 17.63 1.14
CA SER A 76 -17.84 16.61 2.02
C SER A 76 -18.28 15.35 1.27
N SER A 77 -18.84 15.50 0.08
CA SER A 77 -19.23 14.39 -0.81
C SER A 77 -18.02 13.58 -1.32
N LEU A 78 -16.85 14.22 -1.42
CA LEU A 78 -15.60 13.60 -1.88
C LEU A 78 -14.82 12.94 -0.74
N LEU A 79 -15.27 13.05 0.52
CA LEU A 79 -14.57 12.45 1.66
C LEU A 79 -14.34 10.96 1.48
N HIS A 80 -15.35 10.22 1.02
CA HIS A 80 -15.19 8.77 0.87
C HIS A 80 -14.16 8.41 -0.20
N TYR A 81 -14.13 9.20 -1.28
CA TYR A 81 -13.18 9.05 -2.37
C TYR A 81 -11.74 9.32 -1.92
N LEU A 82 -11.51 10.39 -1.15
CA LEU A 82 -10.18 10.72 -0.60
C LEU A 82 -9.77 9.82 0.57
N MET A 83 -10.72 9.27 1.33
CA MET A 83 -10.46 8.51 2.56
C MET A 83 -9.83 7.14 2.29
N THR A 84 -10.27 6.43 1.25
CA THR A 84 -9.73 5.11 0.92
C THR A 84 -8.22 5.16 0.66
N PRO A 85 -7.70 6.03 -0.23
CA PRO A 85 -6.26 6.15 -0.45
C PRO A 85 -5.52 6.72 0.76
N SER A 86 -6.13 7.60 1.57
CA SER A 86 -5.46 8.28 2.69
C SER A 86 -5.08 7.38 3.87
N ARG A 87 -5.74 6.22 4.02
CA ARG A 87 -5.58 5.29 5.16
C ARG A 87 -4.26 4.50 5.16
N SER A 88 -3.61 4.29 4.03
CA SER A 88 -2.42 3.43 3.99
C SER A 88 -1.22 4.11 4.63
N THR A 89 -0.52 3.42 5.53
CA THR A 89 0.72 3.92 6.14
C THR A 89 1.87 3.80 5.13
N VAL A 90 2.46 4.95 4.78
CA VAL A 90 3.68 5.00 3.96
C VAL A 90 4.83 4.99 4.96
N GLY A 91 5.73 4.04 4.77
CA GLY A 91 6.86 3.76 5.64
C GLY A 91 7.91 3.06 4.80
N ARG A 92 8.34 1.87 5.21
CA ARG A 92 9.16 0.99 4.38
C ARG A 92 8.46 0.41 3.15
N THR A 93 7.13 0.56 3.05
CA THR A 93 6.36 0.18 1.85
C THR A 93 6.62 1.17 0.72
N ARG A 94 7.25 0.70 -0.37
CA ARG A 94 7.42 1.49 -1.61
C ARG A 94 6.17 1.38 -2.47
N LEU A 95 5.62 2.53 -2.86
CA LEU A 95 4.54 2.60 -3.84
C LEU A 95 5.08 2.35 -5.24
N ARG A 96 4.30 1.68 -6.08
CA ARG A 96 4.57 1.48 -7.51
C ARG A 96 4.35 2.78 -8.28
N PRO A 97 4.98 2.97 -9.45
CA PRO A 97 4.79 4.18 -10.27
C PRO A 97 3.32 4.49 -10.58
N THR A 98 2.49 3.48 -10.82
CA THR A 98 1.04 3.66 -11.03
C THR A 98 0.30 4.09 -9.78
N GLU A 99 0.70 3.60 -8.60
CA GLU A 99 0.14 4.01 -7.31
C GLU A 99 0.55 5.45 -6.95
N VAL A 100 1.79 5.84 -7.30
CA VAL A 100 2.27 7.22 -7.16
C VAL A 100 1.51 8.14 -8.12
N ALA A 101 1.37 7.76 -9.39
CA ALA A 101 0.63 8.56 -10.37
C ALA A 101 -0.84 8.75 -9.98
N HIS A 102 -1.49 7.72 -9.44
CA HIS A 102 -2.85 7.85 -8.92
C HIS A 102 -2.91 8.75 -7.67
N ALA A 103 -1.94 8.65 -6.76
CA ALA A 103 -1.86 9.52 -5.59
C ALA A 103 -1.61 10.98 -5.97
N GLU A 104 -0.81 11.25 -7.00
CA GLU A 104 -0.60 12.59 -7.57
C GLU A 104 -1.89 13.14 -8.20
N ALA A 105 -2.61 12.33 -8.99
CA ALA A 105 -3.89 12.76 -9.56
C ALA A 105 -4.93 13.11 -8.46
N LEU A 106 -4.98 12.33 -7.38
CA LEU A 106 -5.81 12.64 -6.22
C LEU A 106 -5.32 13.87 -5.44
N ALA A 107 -4.02 14.14 -5.46
CA ALA A 107 -3.44 15.33 -4.85
C ALA A 107 -3.90 16.60 -5.58
N GLU A 108 -4.07 16.56 -6.91
CA GLU A 108 -4.67 17.67 -7.67
C GLU A 108 -6.12 17.96 -7.24
N VAL A 109 -6.91 16.91 -6.96
CA VAL A 109 -8.27 17.06 -6.41
C VAL A 109 -8.22 17.67 -5.01
N ALA A 110 -7.28 17.24 -4.17
CA ALA A 110 -7.08 17.81 -2.84
C ALA A 110 -6.66 19.28 -2.90
N ASP A 111 -5.76 19.65 -3.81
CA ASP A 111 -5.32 21.03 -4.04
C ASP A 111 -6.53 21.92 -4.36
N ALA A 112 -7.32 21.51 -5.36
CA ALA A 112 -8.50 22.25 -5.78
C ALA A 112 -9.48 22.49 -4.62
N LEU A 113 -9.72 21.47 -3.78
CA LEU A 113 -10.59 21.61 -2.60
C LEU A 113 -10.02 22.55 -1.54
N LEU A 114 -8.72 22.48 -1.27
CA LEU A 114 -8.09 23.28 -0.24
C LEU A 114 -7.95 24.75 -0.65
N GLU A 115 -7.68 25.04 -1.92
CA GLU A 115 -7.58 26.40 -2.49
C GLU A 115 -8.91 27.15 -2.44
N ARG A 116 -10.04 26.45 -2.60
CA ARG A 116 -11.40 27.02 -2.54
C ARG A 116 -11.80 27.48 -1.13
N GLY A 117 -11.03 27.12 -0.11
CA GLY A 117 -11.14 27.68 1.24
C GLY A 117 -12.26 27.13 2.13
N ARG A 118 -13.13 26.24 1.62
CA ARG A 118 -14.28 25.70 2.37
C ARG A 118 -14.10 24.29 2.93
N ALA A 119 -12.97 23.65 2.67
CA ALA A 119 -12.67 22.32 3.18
C ALA A 119 -12.70 22.27 4.72
N GLY A 120 -13.52 21.36 5.25
CA GLY A 120 -13.57 21.08 6.70
C GLY A 120 -12.41 20.22 7.20
N ALA A 121 -12.37 19.98 8.51
CA ALA A 121 -11.31 19.21 9.17
C ALA A 121 -11.07 17.83 8.53
N ALA A 122 -12.14 17.07 8.27
CA ALA A 122 -12.04 15.72 7.71
C ALA A 122 -11.45 15.72 6.28
N VAL A 123 -11.77 16.73 5.46
CA VAL A 123 -11.22 16.88 4.11
C VAL A 123 -9.72 17.21 4.20
N CYS A 124 -9.33 18.12 5.10
CA CYS A 124 -7.93 18.45 5.35
C CYS A 124 -7.13 17.21 5.83
N ALA A 125 -7.71 16.41 6.73
CA ALA A 125 -7.11 15.16 7.20
C ALA A 125 -6.92 14.14 6.06
N CYS A 126 -7.94 13.96 5.20
CA CYS A 126 -7.82 13.07 4.05
C CYS A 126 -6.81 13.57 3.01
N ALA A 127 -6.80 14.88 2.73
CA ALA A 127 -5.82 15.53 1.86
C ALA A 127 -4.40 15.27 2.35
N SER A 128 -4.14 15.40 3.67
CA SER A 128 -2.84 15.04 4.27
C SER A 128 -2.42 13.61 3.93
N GLY A 129 -3.32 12.63 4.05
CA GLY A 129 -3.01 11.25 3.71
C GLY A 129 -2.79 11.02 2.22
N VAL A 130 -3.48 11.76 1.34
CA VAL A 130 -3.25 11.75 -0.11
C VAL A 130 -1.88 12.32 -0.46
N TYR A 131 -1.55 13.53 0.01
CA TYR A 131 -0.24 14.15 -0.22
C TYR A 131 0.92 13.28 0.27
N ARG A 132 0.74 12.61 1.42
CA ARG A 132 1.72 11.68 1.96
C ARG A 132 2.02 10.52 1.00
N ARG A 133 1.02 10.05 0.25
CA ARG A 133 1.19 8.99 -0.76
C ARG A 133 1.74 9.52 -2.07
N ALA A 134 1.43 10.76 -2.42
CA ALA A 134 2.04 11.43 -3.57
C ALA A 134 3.54 11.71 -3.34
N GLY A 135 3.98 11.70 -2.07
CA GLY A 135 5.35 12.08 -1.68
C GLY A 135 5.50 13.58 -1.43
N ARG A 136 4.39 14.31 -1.42
CA ARG A 136 4.29 15.75 -1.14
C ARG A 136 4.28 15.99 0.38
N ALA A 137 5.41 15.74 1.03
CA ALA A 137 5.52 15.74 2.49
C ALA A 137 5.19 17.10 3.15
N ALA A 138 5.59 18.21 2.53
CA ALA A 138 5.28 19.55 3.03
C ALA A 138 3.78 19.84 2.99
N ASP A 139 3.12 19.51 1.88
CA ASP A 139 1.67 19.69 1.73
C ASP A 139 0.88 18.79 2.67
N ALA A 140 1.38 17.57 2.92
CA ALA A 140 0.80 16.66 3.91
C ALA A 140 0.80 17.28 5.31
N ILE A 141 1.94 17.85 5.74
CA ILE A 141 2.05 18.53 7.04
C ILE A 141 1.11 19.73 7.10
N ALA A 142 1.11 20.58 6.08
CA ALA A 142 0.25 21.78 6.04
C ALA A 142 -1.25 21.42 6.10
N ALA A 143 -1.67 20.38 5.37
CA ALA A 143 -3.05 19.89 5.39
C ALA A 143 -3.43 19.30 6.77
N ALA A 144 -2.52 18.57 7.42
CA ALA A 144 -2.74 18.05 8.77
C ALA A 144 -2.83 19.18 9.82
N GLU A 145 -1.97 20.19 9.73
CA GLU A 145 -2.02 21.38 10.60
C GLU A 145 -3.30 22.19 10.38
N ARG A 146 -3.76 22.32 9.13
CA ARG A 146 -5.06 22.90 8.82
C ARG A 146 -6.21 22.07 9.39
N SER A 147 -6.12 20.73 9.39
CA SER A 147 -7.10 19.90 10.09
C SER A 147 -7.12 20.19 11.60
N LEU A 148 -5.96 20.39 12.22
CA LEU A 148 -5.84 20.69 13.65
C LEU A 148 -6.37 22.09 14.01
N SER A 149 -6.37 23.06 13.08
CA SER A 149 -6.91 24.40 13.36
C SER A 149 -8.42 24.40 13.62
N PHE A 150 -9.14 23.34 13.22
CA PHE A 150 -10.56 23.16 13.57
C PHE A 150 -10.78 22.53 14.95
N GLY A 151 -9.72 22.01 15.58
CA GLY A 151 -9.75 21.33 16.86
C GLY A 151 -8.80 20.13 16.90
N GLU A 152 -8.14 19.95 18.04
CA GLU A 152 -7.36 18.73 18.29
C GLU A 152 -8.29 17.51 18.28
N SER A 153 -7.91 16.50 17.50
CA SER A 153 -8.60 15.21 17.45
C SER A 153 -7.59 14.09 17.22
N TYR A 154 -7.94 12.88 17.65
CA TYR A 154 -7.15 11.68 17.36
C TYR A 154 -6.80 11.57 15.87
N MET A 155 -7.78 11.81 14.98
CA MET A 155 -7.61 11.77 13.53
C MET A 155 -6.58 12.79 13.04
N ALA A 156 -6.73 14.07 13.43
CA ALA A 156 -5.87 15.15 12.96
C ALA A 156 -4.42 14.99 13.45
N LEU A 157 -4.24 14.58 14.70
CA LEU A 157 -2.92 14.29 15.28
C LEU A 157 -2.26 13.08 14.63
N THR A 158 -3.03 12.02 14.34
CA THR A 158 -2.55 10.85 13.60
C THR A 158 -2.09 11.24 12.19
N MET A 159 -2.87 12.07 11.48
CA MET A 159 -2.47 12.54 10.15
C MET A 159 -1.18 13.38 10.20
N LEU A 160 -1.05 14.28 11.18
CA LEU A 160 0.19 15.06 11.38
C LEU A 160 1.38 14.15 11.67
N ALA A 161 1.19 13.15 12.52
CA ALA A 161 2.25 12.21 12.89
C ALA A 161 2.74 11.41 11.68
N LEU A 162 1.81 10.90 10.87
CA LEU A 162 2.13 10.18 9.64
C LEU A 162 2.79 11.09 8.58
N ALA A 163 2.35 12.34 8.46
CA ALA A 163 2.96 13.31 7.54
C ALA A 163 4.41 13.62 7.95
N LYS A 164 4.66 13.86 9.24
CA LYS A 164 6.00 14.08 9.80
C LYS A 164 6.91 12.86 9.66
N ARG A 165 6.37 11.65 9.84
CA ARG A 165 7.10 10.40 9.61
C ARG A 165 7.63 10.31 8.19
N VAL A 166 6.81 10.60 7.19
CA VAL A 166 7.24 10.58 5.77
C VAL A 166 8.21 11.72 5.44
N ALA A 167 8.11 12.86 6.13
CA ALA A 167 9.09 13.93 6.05
C ALA A 167 10.44 13.61 6.75
N GLY A 168 10.55 12.49 7.46
CA GLY A 168 11.73 12.12 8.26
C GLY A 168 11.83 12.81 9.63
N ASP A 169 10.83 13.61 10.02
CA ASP A 169 10.72 14.20 11.36
C ASP A 169 10.15 13.17 12.35
N PHE A 170 10.97 12.17 12.69
CA PHE A 170 10.55 11.06 13.55
C PHE A 170 10.20 11.50 14.98
N GLU A 171 10.91 12.49 15.53
CA GLU A 171 10.63 13.00 16.87
C GLU A 171 9.32 13.81 16.90
N GLY A 172 9.08 14.65 15.88
CA GLY A 172 7.80 15.33 15.73
C GLY A 172 6.64 14.35 15.51
N ALA A 173 6.85 13.30 14.71
CA ALA A 173 5.88 12.24 14.51
C ALA A 173 5.54 11.51 15.82
N ARG A 174 6.56 11.16 16.61
CA ARG A 174 6.41 10.52 17.92
C ARG A 174 5.57 11.39 18.87
N LYS A 175 5.86 12.68 18.98
CA LYS A 175 5.11 13.62 19.83
C LYS A 175 3.64 13.70 19.42
N ALA A 176 3.35 13.79 18.12
CA ALA A 176 1.98 13.86 17.63
C ALA A 176 1.19 12.57 17.91
N PHE A 177 1.82 11.39 17.79
CA PHE A 177 1.19 10.12 18.15
C PHE A 177 0.95 9.95 19.65
N GLU A 178 1.91 10.31 20.51
CA GLU A 178 1.70 10.28 21.95
C GLU A 178 0.57 11.24 22.36
N ARG A 179 0.49 12.42 21.75
CA ARG A 179 -0.64 13.32 21.95
C ARG A 179 -1.97 12.72 21.45
N ALA A 180 -1.98 12.03 20.31
CA ALA A 180 -3.16 11.32 19.82
C ALA A 180 -3.62 10.23 20.80
N LYS A 181 -2.69 9.58 21.49
CA LYS A 181 -2.94 8.53 22.50
C LYS A 181 -3.55 9.07 23.77
N GLU A 182 -3.21 10.29 24.15
CA GLU A 182 -3.85 10.99 25.26
C GLU A 182 -5.31 11.37 24.93
N ILE A 183 -5.60 11.70 23.67
CA ILE A 183 -6.95 12.04 23.20
C ILE A 183 -7.84 10.80 23.11
N ASP A 184 -7.31 9.69 22.61
CA ASP A 184 -8.03 8.42 22.49
C ASP A 184 -7.21 7.26 23.09
N PRO A 185 -7.41 6.98 24.39
CA PRO A 185 -6.75 5.86 25.06
C PRO A 185 -7.14 4.49 24.50
N ASP A 186 -8.32 4.35 23.89
CA ASP A 186 -8.77 3.07 23.31
C ASP A 186 -7.98 2.75 22.03
N ALA A 187 -7.49 3.78 21.34
CA ALA A 187 -6.58 3.65 20.20
C ALA A 187 -5.12 3.34 20.59
N ALA A 188 -4.78 3.25 21.88
CA ALA A 188 -3.40 3.14 22.34
C ALA A 188 -2.61 1.98 21.73
N LEU A 189 -3.25 0.82 21.51
CA LEU A 189 -2.58 -0.33 20.91
C LEU A 189 -2.27 -0.12 19.41
N THR A 190 -3.12 0.62 18.71
CA THR A 190 -2.88 1.00 17.30
C THR A 190 -1.75 2.02 17.23
N ILE A 191 -1.76 3.02 18.11
CA ILE A 191 -0.70 4.02 18.20
C ILE A 191 0.65 3.38 18.57
N ASP A 192 0.68 2.41 19.48
CA ASP A 192 1.90 1.66 19.81
C ASP A 192 2.50 0.96 18.58
N SER A 193 1.67 0.48 17.65
CA SER A 193 2.15 -0.09 16.40
C SER A 193 2.83 0.96 15.50
N ASP A 194 2.24 2.16 15.40
CA ASP A 194 2.79 3.25 14.59
C ASP A 194 4.03 3.89 15.21
N LEU A 195 4.09 3.99 16.54
CA LEU A 195 5.30 4.35 17.28
C LEU A 195 6.42 3.33 17.05
N GLY A 196 6.10 2.03 17.01
CA GLY A 196 7.05 0.98 16.66
C GLY A 196 7.57 1.14 15.23
N ARG A 197 6.69 1.45 14.28
CA ARG A 197 7.07 1.73 12.88
C ARG A 197 7.94 2.99 12.77
N ILE A 198 7.66 4.06 13.52
CA ILE A 198 8.50 5.26 13.58
C ILE A 198 9.88 4.95 14.16
N ALA A 199 9.94 4.23 15.28
CA ALA A 199 11.20 3.82 15.89
C ALA A 199 12.03 2.99 14.90
N TRP A 200 11.37 2.10 14.16
CA TRP A 200 12.02 1.31 13.14
C TRP A 200 12.57 2.19 12.00
N ASP A 201 11.80 3.16 11.50
CA ASP A 201 12.25 4.08 10.43
C ASP A 201 13.40 4.99 10.91
N ALA A 202 13.41 5.34 12.19
CA ALA A 202 14.49 6.08 12.84
C ALA A 202 15.74 5.24 13.14
N GLY A 203 15.70 3.92 12.92
CA GLY A 203 16.80 3.00 13.22
C GLY A 203 16.89 2.53 14.69
N ASP A 204 15.94 2.92 15.54
CA ASP A 204 15.82 2.42 16.92
C ASP A 204 15.12 1.05 16.91
N HIS A 205 15.89 0.04 16.52
CA HIS A 205 15.43 -1.34 16.39
C HIS A 205 15.02 -1.95 17.73
N VAL A 206 15.62 -1.53 18.84
CA VAL A 206 15.31 -2.06 20.18
C VAL A 206 13.93 -1.59 20.61
N THR A 207 13.63 -0.30 20.48
CA THR A 207 12.30 0.24 20.77
C THR A 207 11.25 -0.33 19.83
N ALA A 208 11.56 -0.42 18.53
CA ALA A 208 10.67 -1.02 17.53
C ALA A 208 10.29 -2.47 17.90
N ARG A 209 11.30 -3.30 18.24
CA ARG A 209 11.09 -4.70 18.66
C ARG A 209 10.14 -4.77 19.85
N ARG A 210 10.44 -4.01 20.91
CA ARG A 210 9.65 -4.00 22.15
C ARG A 210 8.20 -3.60 21.89
N LEU A 211 7.96 -2.59 21.06
CA LEU A 211 6.61 -2.13 20.72
C LEU A 211 5.86 -3.16 19.89
N PHE A 212 6.50 -3.78 18.90
CA PHE A 212 5.89 -4.83 18.09
C PHE A 212 5.53 -6.05 18.92
N GLU A 213 6.40 -6.48 19.84
CA GLU A 213 6.11 -7.58 20.77
C GLU A 213 4.92 -7.25 21.67
N LYS A 214 4.86 -6.03 22.22
CA LYS A 214 3.71 -5.57 23.01
C LYS A 214 2.42 -5.62 22.21
N VAL A 215 2.41 -5.12 20.97
CA VAL A 215 1.21 -5.10 20.13
C VAL A 215 0.76 -6.51 19.77
N LEU A 216 1.71 -7.37 19.36
CA LEU A 216 1.43 -8.75 18.94
C LEU A 216 1.00 -9.67 20.09
N GLN A 217 1.29 -9.34 21.35
CA GLN A 217 0.73 -10.04 22.51
C GLN A 217 -0.80 -9.89 22.58
N ALA A 218 -1.33 -8.73 22.20
CA ALA A 218 -2.76 -8.42 22.23
C ALA A 218 -3.47 -8.67 20.88
N ARG A 219 -2.80 -8.41 19.75
CA ARG A 219 -3.31 -8.63 18.39
C ARG A 219 -2.37 -9.50 17.59
N ARG A 220 -2.65 -10.81 17.57
CA ARG A 220 -1.76 -11.81 16.98
C ARG A 220 -1.83 -11.90 15.45
N ASP A 221 -2.74 -11.18 14.80
CA ASP A 221 -3.07 -11.31 13.38
C ASP A 221 -2.45 -10.22 12.47
N ASP A 222 -1.65 -9.30 13.03
CA ASP A 222 -0.95 -8.28 12.25
C ASP A 222 0.29 -8.86 11.55
N VAL A 223 0.11 -9.29 10.29
CA VAL A 223 1.16 -9.92 9.47
C VAL A 223 2.35 -8.99 9.23
N GLU A 224 2.12 -7.69 9.05
CA GLU A 224 3.21 -6.72 8.82
C GLU A 224 4.13 -6.67 10.04
N LEU A 225 3.54 -6.52 11.22
CA LEU A 225 4.30 -6.49 12.47
C LEU A 225 5.00 -7.82 12.75
N GLN A 226 4.39 -8.96 12.43
CA GLN A 226 5.03 -10.27 12.58
C GLN A 226 6.30 -10.38 11.73
N VAL A 227 6.22 -10.01 10.44
CA VAL A 227 7.36 -10.05 9.52
C VAL A 227 8.45 -9.09 9.99
N GLY A 228 8.08 -7.87 10.37
CA GLY A 228 9.02 -6.89 10.92
C GLY A 228 9.70 -7.38 12.21
N LEU A 229 8.95 -7.98 13.12
CA LEU A 229 9.47 -8.52 14.38
C LEU A 229 10.48 -9.66 14.15
N GLN A 230 10.25 -10.53 13.17
CA GLN A 230 11.20 -11.60 12.85
C GLN A 230 12.57 -11.03 12.48
N TRP A 231 12.59 -9.97 11.66
CA TRP A 231 13.85 -9.30 11.31
C TRP A 231 14.45 -8.56 12.50
N LEU A 232 13.64 -7.82 13.25
CA LEU A 232 14.11 -7.06 14.42
C LEU A 232 14.79 -7.97 15.44
N ARG A 233 14.28 -9.18 15.67
CA ARG A 233 14.92 -10.18 16.55
C ARG A 233 16.31 -10.63 16.06
N HIS A 234 16.52 -10.67 14.75
CA HIS A 234 17.82 -11.01 14.18
C HIS A 234 18.85 -9.90 14.38
N VAL A 235 18.44 -8.64 14.19
CA VAL A 235 19.34 -7.48 14.30
C VAL A 235 19.45 -6.91 15.73
N THR A 236 18.59 -7.36 16.64
CA THR A 236 18.66 -7.07 18.09
C THR A 236 18.65 -8.37 18.89
N PRO A 237 19.76 -9.14 18.91
CA PRO A 237 19.85 -10.33 19.76
C PRO A 237 19.68 -9.91 21.23
N GLU A 238 18.80 -10.60 21.97
CA GLU A 238 18.82 -10.49 23.43
C GLU A 238 20.13 -11.09 23.96
N GLU A 239 20.70 -10.50 25.01
CA GLU A 239 21.60 -11.26 25.88
C GLU A 239 20.86 -12.51 26.37
N GLU A 240 21.47 -13.67 26.19
CA GLU A 240 20.88 -15.01 26.29
C GLU A 240 19.88 -15.17 27.44
N THR A 241 18.60 -15.39 27.12
CA THR A 241 17.60 -15.92 28.06
C THR A 241 17.12 -17.29 27.56
N PRO A 242 17.02 -18.34 28.40
CA PRO A 242 16.87 -19.71 27.92
C PRO A 242 15.51 -19.95 27.23
N PRO A 243 15.40 -20.99 26.38
CA PRO A 243 14.25 -21.17 25.51
C PRO A 243 12.97 -21.40 26.32
N SER A 244 12.03 -20.45 26.25
CA SER A 244 10.70 -20.63 26.84
C SER A 244 9.79 -21.46 25.93
N ALA A 245 8.98 -22.29 26.58
CA ALA A 245 8.26 -23.45 26.04
C ALA A 245 7.00 -23.15 25.19
N TRP A 246 7.02 -22.09 24.36
CA TRP A 246 5.89 -21.79 23.49
C TRP A 246 6.11 -22.33 22.07
N GLY A 247 5.12 -23.10 21.61
CA GLY A 247 5.15 -23.88 20.38
C GLY A 247 5.65 -23.11 19.17
N ARG A 248 6.65 -23.71 18.51
CA ARG A 248 7.16 -23.32 17.20
C ARG A 248 5.99 -23.06 16.23
N ILE A 249 5.69 -21.80 15.94
CA ILE A 249 5.28 -21.47 14.57
C ILE A 249 6.55 -21.69 13.76
N LYS A 250 6.54 -22.67 12.85
CA LYS A 250 7.69 -22.97 11.99
C LYS A 250 8.12 -21.67 11.31
N SER A 251 9.34 -21.23 11.62
CA SER A 251 10.00 -20.17 10.88
C SER A 251 10.10 -20.62 9.43
N TRP A 252 9.43 -19.92 8.50
CA TRP A 252 9.62 -20.14 7.06
C TRP A 252 10.92 -19.47 6.55
N THR A 253 11.80 -19.04 7.44
CA THR A 253 13.12 -18.43 7.15
C THR A 253 14.30 -19.38 7.31
N THR A 254 14.06 -20.66 7.60
CA THR A 254 15.01 -21.73 7.28
C THR A 254 14.43 -22.51 6.11
N GLY A 255 14.74 -22.05 4.89
CA GLY A 255 14.57 -22.87 3.70
C GLY A 255 15.37 -24.14 3.91
N THR A 256 14.71 -25.26 4.18
CA THR A 256 15.39 -26.55 4.26
C THR A 256 15.55 -27.00 2.82
N THR A 257 16.68 -26.66 2.21
CA THR A 257 17.01 -27.17 0.87
C THR A 257 17.51 -28.59 1.05
N VAL A 258 16.66 -29.58 0.79
CA VAL A 258 17.10 -30.99 0.76
C VAL A 258 17.61 -31.26 -0.65
N SER A 259 18.94 -31.30 -0.79
CA SER A 259 19.62 -31.93 -1.92
C SER A 259 19.65 -33.43 -1.66
N THR A 260 18.96 -34.23 -2.50
CA THR A 260 19.26 -35.66 -2.63
C THR A 260 20.04 -35.85 -3.91
N ASP A 261 21.37 -35.83 -3.83
CA ASP A 261 22.18 -36.50 -4.84
C ASP A 261 22.55 -37.87 -4.27
N THR A 262 22.04 -38.92 -4.90
CA THR A 262 22.49 -40.29 -4.62
C THR A 262 23.82 -40.52 -5.33
N ASN A 263 24.92 -40.52 -4.57
CA ASN A 263 25.87 -41.64 -4.61
C ASN A 263 26.80 -41.59 -3.40
N ASP A 264 26.67 -42.61 -2.56
CA ASP A 264 27.38 -42.83 -1.31
C ASP A 264 28.91 -42.67 -1.43
N ALA A 265 29.49 -41.82 -0.58
CA ALA A 265 30.43 -42.26 0.47
C ALA A 265 31.11 -41.06 1.20
N ALA A 266 30.38 -40.37 2.07
CA ALA A 266 30.89 -39.83 3.34
C ALA A 266 29.76 -39.13 4.10
N LYS A 267 29.36 -39.72 5.22
CA LYS A 267 28.26 -39.28 6.09
C LYS A 267 28.46 -37.83 6.56
N GLY A 268 27.50 -36.97 6.24
CA GLY A 268 27.04 -35.93 7.18
C GLY A 268 27.35 -34.47 6.89
N ALA A 269 27.83 -34.09 5.71
CA ALA A 269 28.02 -32.67 5.36
C ALA A 269 27.12 -32.25 4.20
N SER A 270 25.90 -31.78 4.52
CA SER A 270 25.03 -31.04 3.60
C SER A 270 25.77 -29.78 3.12
N HIS A 271 26.21 -29.76 1.87
CA HIS A 271 26.81 -28.57 1.28
C HIS A 271 25.71 -27.59 0.87
N GLU A 272 25.38 -26.69 1.80
CA GLU A 272 24.43 -25.61 1.58
C GLU A 272 25.14 -24.47 0.82
N THR A 273 24.93 -24.37 -0.49
CA THR A 273 25.44 -23.22 -1.27
C THR A 273 24.39 -22.12 -1.27
N ARG A 274 24.58 -21.12 -0.41
CA ARG A 274 23.68 -19.95 -0.34
C ARG A 274 23.91 -19.05 -1.55
N VAL A 275 22.91 -18.96 -2.43
CA VAL A 275 22.96 -18.08 -3.61
C VAL A 275 22.22 -16.78 -3.29
N GLY A 276 22.92 -15.65 -3.32
CA GLY A 276 22.37 -14.31 -3.07
C GLY A 276 22.51 -13.80 -1.64
N ARG A 277 22.25 -12.50 -1.43
CA ARG A 277 22.20 -11.90 -0.09
C ARG A 277 20.86 -12.23 0.61
N PRO A 278 20.82 -12.37 1.94
CA PRO A 278 19.56 -12.54 2.67
C PRO A 278 18.58 -11.40 2.35
N LEU A 279 17.30 -11.74 2.13
CA LEU A 279 16.24 -10.75 1.98
C LEU A 279 16.13 -9.93 3.28
N VAL A 280 16.17 -8.61 3.16
CA VAL A 280 15.88 -7.67 4.25
C VAL A 280 14.44 -7.13 4.11
N PRO A 281 13.80 -6.61 5.16
CA PRO A 281 12.46 -6.02 5.08
C PRO A 281 12.35 -4.92 4.02
N ASP A 282 13.44 -4.17 3.76
CA ASP A 282 13.51 -3.18 2.69
C ASP A 282 13.43 -3.80 1.26
N ASP A 283 13.60 -5.12 1.15
CA ASP A 283 13.39 -5.90 -0.08
C ASP A 283 11.93 -6.40 -0.20
N THR A 284 11.10 -6.21 0.84
CA THR A 284 9.70 -6.65 0.86
C THR A 284 8.79 -5.52 0.37
N VAL A 285 8.10 -5.73 -0.75
CA VAL A 285 7.03 -4.83 -1.19
C VAL A 285 5.71 -5.35 -0.63
N LEU A 286 5.20 -4.72 0.43
CA LEU A 286 3.83 -4.96 0.87
C LEU A 286 2.87 -4.40 -0.19
N ILE A 287 1.95 -5.23 -0.69
CA ILE A 287 0.90 -4.81 -1.61
C ILE A 287 -0.37 -4.57 -0.79
N PRO A 288 -0.68 -3.33 -0.39
CA PRO A 288 -1.81 -3.06 0.49
C PRO A 288 -3.18 -3.12 -0.22
N MET A 289 -3.22 -3.16 -1.56
CA MET A 289 -4.45 -3.11 -2.37
C MET A 289 -4.35 -4.03 -3.59
N ALA A 290 -5.48 -4.61 -4.01
CA ALA A 290 -5.56 -5.34 -5.27
C ALA A 290 -5.28 -4.38 -6.44
N THR A 291 -4.18 -4.61 -7.16
CA THR A 291 -3.79 -3.76 -8.28
C THR A 291 -4.49 -4.14 -9.57
N VAL A 292 -5.02 -3.13 -10.25
CA VAL A 292 -5.46 -3.21 -11.65
C VAL A 292 -4.23 -2.99 -12.53
N GLY A 293 -3.95 -3.93 -13.44
CA GLY A 293 -3.06 -3.68 -14.58
C GLY A 293 -1.55 -3.81 -14.37
N TRP A 294 -1.07 -4.33 -13.23
CA TRP A 294 0.35 -4.60 -13.03
C TRP A 294 0.60 -6.03 -12.56
N LEU A 295 1.29 -6.80 -13.40
CA LEU A 295 2.03 -7.99 -13.00
C LEU A 295 3.42 -7.52 -12.54
N PRO A 296 3.96 -8.03 -11.42
CA PRO A 296 5.34 -7.73 -11.07
C PRO A 296 6.26 -8.07 -12.23
N GLU A 297 7.15 -7.14 -12.56
CA GLU A 297 8.38 -7.55 -13.24
C GLU A 297 9.01 -8.61 -12.34
N SER A 298 9.27 -9.78 -12.91
CA SER A 298 9.89 -10.91 -12.22
C SER A 298 11.10 -10.40 -11.46
N THR A 299 10.97 -10.28 -10.14
CA THR A 299 12.07 -9.79 -9.32
C THR A 299 13.18 -10.83 -9.44
N ASP A 300 14.30 -10.37 -10.00
CA ASP A 300 15.39 -11.16 -10.55
C ASP A 300 15.99 -12.22 -9.62
N ALA A 301 15.60 -12.39 -8.35
CA ALA A 301 16.15 -13.43 -7.49
C ALA A 301 15.96 -14.83 -8.07
N THR A 302 14.75 -15.10 -8.55
CA THR A 302 14.34 -16.39 -9.11
C THR A 302 14.94 -16.61 -10.51
N VAL A 303 14.93 -15.57 -11.35
CA VAL A 303 15.54 -15.58 -12.70
C VAL A 303 17.08 -15.63 -12.63
N ASN A 304 17.69 -14.99 -11.64
CA ASN A 304 19.14 -14.99 -11.42
C ASN A 304 19.61 -16.34 -10.83
N ALA A 305 18.82 -16.96 -9.95
CA ALA A 305 19.04 -18.34 -9.54
C ALA A 305 19.02 -19.28 -10.76
N LEU A 306 18.01 -19.15 -11.63
CA LEU A 306 17.91 -19.90 -12.89
C LEU A 306 19.09 -19.66 -13.84
N ARG A 307 19.50 -18.39 -14.03
CA ARG A 307 20.66 -18.02 -14.87
C ARG A 307 21.96 -18.61 -14.33
N GLN A 308 22.12 -18.69 -13.01
CA GLN A 308 23.32 -19.26 -12.40
C GLN A 308 23.33 -20.79 -12.44
N LEU A 309 22.16 -21.43 -12.33
CA LEU A 309 22.02 -22.89 -12.51
C LEU A 309 22.37 -23.29 -13.95
N THR A 310 21.87 -22.55 -14.94
CA THR A 310 22.18 -22.77 -16.37
C THR A 310 23.63 -22.43 -16.72
N ALA A 311 24.21 -21.37 -16.14
CA ALA A 311 25.61 -20.98 -16.40
C ALA A 311 26.65 -21.94 -15.80
N LYS A 312 26.28 -22.78 -14.82
CA LYS A 312 27.19 -23.74 -14.18
C LYS A 312 27.21 -25.12 -14.84
N GLU A 313 26.42 -25.35 -15.90
CA GLU A 313 26.26 -26.67 -16.56
C GLU A 313 25.99 -27.82 -15.57
N ALA A 314 25.40 -27.51 -14.42
CA ALA A 314 25.20 -28.49 -13.37
C ALA A 314 23.94 -29.32 -13.65
N SER A 315 24.07 -30.65 -13.66
CA SER A 315 22.94 -31.57 -13.68
C SER A 315 22.42 -31.73 -12.25
N PHE A 316 21.12 -31.57 -12.05
CA PHE A 316 20.47 -31.76 -10.76
C PHE A 316 19.33 -32.77 -10.90
N ASP A 317 19.19 -33.68 -9.93
CA ASP A 317 18.06 -34.63 -9.87
C ASP A 317 16.74 -33.95 -9.45
N GLY A 318 16.80 -32.70 -8.98
CA GLY A 318 15.65 -31.86 -8.66
C GLY A 318 16.03 -30.51 -8.07
N VAL A 319 15.13 -29.53 -8.14
CA VAL A 319 15.32 -28.19 -7.58
C VAL A 319 14.13 -27.87 -6.67
N SER A 320 14.39 -27.47 -5.43
CA SER A 320 13.37 -27.00 -4.48
C SER A 320 13.63 -25.55 -4.11
N ILE A 321 12.62 -24.69 -4.29
CA ILE A 321 12.75 -23.25 -4.08
C ILE A 321 11.68 -22.80 -3.10
N GLY A 322 12.11 -22.22 -1.98
CA GLY A 322 11.23 -21.48 -1.09
C GLY A 322 11.02 -20.07 -1.62
N VAL A 323 9.83 -19.78 -2.13
CA VAL A 323 9.43 -18.42 -2.53
C VAL A 323 8.58 -17.77 -1.44
N SER A 324 8.85 -16.52 -1.13
CA SER A 324 8.04 -15.72 -0.19
C SER A 324 6.87 -14.98 -0.86
N HIS A 325 6.66 -15.18 -2.16
CA HIS A 325 5.63 -14.51 -2.96
C HIS A 325 5.11 -15.40 -4.12
N LEU A 326 3.94 -15.04 -4.67
CA LEU A 326 3.34 -15.70 -5.83
C LEU A 326 4.14 -15.39 -7.11
N GLU A 327 4.83 -16.39 -7.64
CA GLU A 327 5.58 -16.29 -8.91
C GLU A 327 4.64 -16.15 -10.11
N ALA A 328 5.01 -15.27 -11.06
CA ALA A 328 4.27 -15.09 -12.32
C ALA A 328 4.30 -16.39 -13.15
N PRO A 329 3.21 -16.75 -13.87
CA PRO A 329 3.12 -18.02 -14.63
C PRO A 329 4.29 -18.27 -15.60
N SER A 330 4.87 -17.21 -16.18
CA SER A 330 6.03 -17.29 -17.07
C SER A 330 7.30 -17.77 -16.37
N VAL A 331 7.50 -17.42 -15.10
CA VAL A 331 8.63 -17.88 -14.28
C VAL A 331 8.48 -19.37 -13.96
N ARG A 332 7.25 -19.80 -13.67
CA ARG A 332 6.92 -21.21 -13.41
C ARG A 332 7.20 -22.10 -14.63
N LEU A 333 6.84 -21.61 -15.81
CA LEU A 333 7.10 -22.30 -17.08
C LEU A 333 8.60 -22.41 -17.37
N ALA A 334 9.37 -21.36 -17.09
CA ALA A 334 10.82 -21.38 -17.24
C ALA A 334 11.50 -22.42 -16.33
N PHE A 335 10.97 -22.65 -15.11
CA PHE A 335 11.46 -23.72 -14.23
C PHE A 335 11.13 -25.11 -14.72
N ALA A 336 9.88 -25.34 -15.14
CA ALA A 336 9.48 -26.62 -15.69
C ALA A 336 10.42 -27.02 -16.84
N TRP A 337 10.67 -26.09 -17.77
CA TRP A 337 11.59 -26.29 -18.88
C TRP A 337 13.05 -26.53 -18.45
N ALA A 338 13.56 -25.76 -17.49
CA ALA A 338 14.92 -25.96 -16.97
C ALA A 338 15.09 -27.33 -16.27
N ALA A 339 14.01 -27.88 -15.71
CA ALA A 339 13.98 -29.21 -15.09
C ALA A 339 13.59 -30.34 -16.07
N GLY A 340 13.44 -30.06 -17.37
CA GLY A 340 13.10 -31.07 -18.39
C GLY A 340 11.63 -31.52 -18.39
N HIS A 341 10.72 -30.70 -17.85
CA HIS A 341 9.29 -30.96 -17.80
C HIS A 341 8.51 -29.92 -18.62
N ASP A 342 7.52 -30.36 -19.41
CA ASP A 342 6.65 -29.48 -20.19
C ASP A 342 5.35 -29.08 -19.44
N ASP A 343 5.24 -29.44 -18.16
CA ASP A 343 4.03 -29.29 -17.35
C ASP A 343 4.26 -28.37 -16.13
N LEU A 344 3.40 -27.36 -15.99
CA LEU A 344 3.39 -26.41 -14.87
C LEU A 344 3.01 -27.08 -13.53
N GLU A 345 2.23 -28.16 -13.57
CA GLU A 345 1.81 -28.93 -12.38
C GLU A 345 2.96 -29.75 -11.76
N ALA A 346 4.08 -29.91 -12.48
CA ALA A 346 5.26 -30.62 -11.99
C ALA A 346 6.01 -29.86 -10.87
N VAL A 347 5.75 -28.55 -10.71
CA VAL A 347 6.40 -27.70 -9.71
C VAL A 347 5.58 -27.67 -8.42
N LYS A 348 6.06 -28.40 -7.39
CA LYS A 348 5.46 -28.39 -6.04
C LYS A 348 5.94 -27.18 -5.25
N TYR A 349 4.99 -26.35 -4.79
CA TYR A 349 5.21 -25.18 -3.92
C TYR A 349 5.18 -25.55 -2.44
#